data_AF-A0ABD1XT63-F1
#
_entry.id   AF-A0ABD1XT63-F1
#
_cell.length_a   1.000
_cell.length_b   1.000
_cell.length_c   1.000
_cell.angle_alpha   90.00
_cell.angle_beta   90.00
_cell.angle_gamma   90.00
#
_symmetry.space_group_name_H-M   'P 1'
#
loop_
_entity.id
_entity.type
_entity.pdbx_description
1 polymer ?
#
loop_
_entity_poly.entity_id
_entity_poly.type
_entity_poly.pdbx_seq_one_letter_code
_entity_poly.pdbx_strand_id
1 'polypeptide(L)'
;MAVTIATSLRKCSRKMREEGVTAQPTSAEAEMVIAGNLCRCTGYRPILDVSKSFASDVDIEDLGITTFLESSEDAHSNKDSLKPYQPGKDPKFPSFLENQTMESLEFSSIGPGEERS
;
A
#
# COMPACT_ATOMS: atom_id res chain seq x y z
N MET A 1 10.31 -2.59 3.14
CA MET A 1 9.89 -1.26 2.65
C MET A 1 8.91 -1.37 1.47
N ALA A 2 9.30 -1.87 0.29
CA ALA A 2 8.37 -1.98 -0.85
C ALA A 2 7.08 -2.76 -0.55
N VAL A 3 7.19 -3.91 0.13
CA VAL A 3 6.03 -4.71 0.57
C VAL A 3 5.10 -3.89 1.48
N THR A 4 5.67 -3.19 2.46
CA THR A 4 4.90 -2.38 3.42
C THR A 4 4.14 -1.24 2.73
N ILE A 5 4.81 -0.54 1.80
CA ILE A 5 4.18 0.51 0.97
C ILE A 5 3.05 -0.11 0.15
N ALA A 6 3.31 -1.20 -0.59
CA ALA A 6 2.30 -1.87 -1.42
C ALA A 6 1.09 -2.39 -0.62
N THR A 7 1.32 -2.97 0.56
CA THR A 7 0.25 -3.42 1.45
C THR A 7 -0.58 -2.25 1.97
N SER A 8 0.06 -1.13 2.31
CA SER A 8 -0.64 0.09 2.72
C SER A 8 -1.53 0.64 1.59
N LEU A 9 -0.99 0.77 0.37
CA LEU A 9 -1.73 1.22 -0.80
C LEU A 9 -2.94 0.31 -1.10
N ARG A 10 -2.77 -1.01 -1.01
CA ARG A 10 -3.87 -1.98 -1.14
C ARG A 10 -4.91 -1.88 -0.03
N LYS A 11 -4.49 -1.53 1.19
CA LYS A 11 -5.41 -1.33 2.32
C LYS A 11 -6.23 -0.06 2.13
N CYS A 12 -5.59 1.05 1.74
CA CYS A 12 -6.29 2.30 1.45
C CYS A 12 -7.27 2.14 0.28
N SER A 13 -6.85 1.49 -0.82
CA SER A 13 -7.76 1.24 -1.95
C SER A 13 -8.98 0.38 -1.58
N ARG A 14 -8.85 -0.60 -0.67
CA ARG A 14 -9.99 -1.39 -0.20
C ARG A 14 -10.97 -0.54 0.60
N LYS A 15 -10.48 0.38 1.43
CA LYS A 15 -11.31 1.33 2.21
C LYS A 15 -12.19 2.22 1.31
N MET A 16 -11.73 2.55 0.11
CA MET A 16 -12.55 3.28 -0.89
C MET A 16 -13.85 2.56 -1.24
N ARG A 17 -13.83 1.22 -1.24
CA ARG A 17 -14.98 0.39 -1.64
C ARG A 17 -16.08 0.38 -0.58
N GLU A 18 -15.77 0.82 0.64
CA GLU A 18 -16.69 0.89 1.77
C GLU A 18 -17.15 2.34 2.05
N GLU A 19 -16.29 3.35 1.83
CA GLU A 19 -16.56 4.75 2.23
C GLU A 19 -16.66 5.78 1.07
N GLY A 20 -16.45 5.38 -0.20
CA GLY A 20 -16.71 6.24 -1.37
C GLY A 20 -15.76 7.44 -1.59
N VAL A 21 -14.70 7.58 -0.80
CA VAL A 21 -13.68 8.65 -0.90
C VAL A 21 -12.43 8.14 -1.62
N THR A 22 -11.73 9.01 -2.37
CA THR A 22 -10.40 8.76 -2.95
C THR A 22 -9.37 8.50 -1.85
N ALA A 23 -9.13 7.23 -1.51
CA ALA A 23 -8.24 6.84 -0.42
C ALA A 23 -6.79 6.72 -0.90
N GLN A 24 -6.20 7.83 -1.31
CA GLN A 24 -4.76 7.98 -1.28
C GLN A 24 -4.36 8.29 0.17
N PRO A 25 -3.22 7.79 0.68
CA PRO A 25 -2.76 8.15 2.01
C PRO A 25 -2.48 9.65 2.11
N THR A 26 -2.37 10.15 3.33
CA THR A 26 -1.71 11.44 3.61
C THR A 26 -0.19 11.24 3.73
N SER A 27 0.56 12.33 3.64
CA SER A 27 2.02 12.35 3.82
C SER A 27 2.45 11.77 5.16
N ALA A 28 1.70 12.06 6.22
CA ALA A 28 1.91 11.54 7.57
C ALA A 28 1.64 10.03 7.64
N GLU A 29 0.58 9.54 7.01
CA GLU A 29 0.29 8.10 6.93
C GLU A 29 1.37 7.37 6.12
N ALA A 30 1.82 7.95 5.01
CA ALA A 30 2.90 7.40 4.18
C ALA A 30 4.23 7.30 4.93
N GLU A 31 4.53 8.26 5.81
CA GLU A 31 5.70 8.21 6.70
C GLU A 31 5.56 7.12 7.78
N MET A 32 4.39 7.06 8.42
CA MET A 32 4.12 6.08 9.48
C MET A 32 4.20 4.63 8.98
N VAL A 33 3.79 4.39 7.73
CA VAL A 33 3.82 3.06 7.09
C VAL A 33 5.23 2.48 7.08
N ILE A 34 6.27 3.30 6.93
CA ILE A 34 7.65 2.80 6.85
C ILE A 34 8.45 2.96 8.15
N ALA A 35 7.91 3.62 9.18
CA ALA A 35 8.60 3.89 10.44
C ALA A 35 9.15 2.63 11.14
N GLY A 36 8.47 1.48 10.98
CA GLY A 36 8.93 0.19 11.51
C GLY A 36 9.97 -0.55 10.65
N ASN A 37 10.38 0.01 9.51
CA ASN A 37 11.35 -0.63 8.60
C ASN A 37 12.75 -0.08 8.85
N LEU A 38 13.75 -0.96 9.02
CA LEU A 38 15.15 -0.58 9.17
C LEU A 38 15.90 -0.54 7.84
N CYS A 39 16.64 0.54 7.57
CA CYS A 39 17.58 0.63 6.46
C CYS A 39 18.84 1.40 6.87
N ARG A 40 20.02 0.82 6.64
CA ARG A 40 21.30 1.46 6.99
C ARG A 40 21.93 2.25 5.85
N CYS A 41 21.60 1.91 4.60
CA CYS A 41 22.37 2.37 3.44
C CYS A 41 21.86 3.69 2.87
N THR A 42 20.55 3.89 2.82
CA THR A 42 19.94 4.99 2.02
C THR A 42 19.77 6.29 2.80
N GLY A 43 19.96 6.27 4.12
CA GLY A 43 19.66 7.42 4.97
C GLY A 43 18.17 7.83 4.96
N TYR A 44 17.26 6.92 4.58
CA TYR A 44 15.79 7.03 4.54
C TYR A 44 15.16 8.09 3.65
N ARG A 45 15.78 9.27 3.47
CA ARG A 45 15.21 10.38 2.70
C ARG A 45 14.66 9.92 1.33
N PRO A 46 15.42 9.22 0.48
CA PRO A 46 14.91 8.77 -0.81
C PRO A 46 13.70 7.83 -0.73
N ILE A 47 13.59 7.05 0.35
CA ILE A 47 12.49 6.08 0.55
C ILE A 47 11.25 6.79 1.09
N LEU A 48 11.45 7.77 1.98
CA LEU A 48 10.38 8.64 2.46
C LEU A 48 9.79 9.45 1.31
N ASP A 49 10.62 10.00 0.44
CA ASP A 49 10.18 10.77 -0.73
C ASP A 49 9.31 9.91 -1.65
N VAL A 50 9.76 8.69 -1.99
CA VAL A 50 8.93 7.75 -2.76
C VAL A 50 7.66 7.33 -2.02
N SER A 51 7.69 7.18 -0.69
CA SER A 51 6.48 6.85 0.08
C SER A 51 5.45 7.98 0.00
N LYS A 52 5.91 9.23 0.16
CA LYS A 52 5.09 10.44 0.13
C LYS A 52 4.59 10.78 -1.27
N SER A 53 5.23 10.31 -2.34
CA SER A 53 4.73 10.52 -3.70
C SER A 53 3.40 9.80 -4.00
N PHE A 54 2.95 8.92 -3.11
CA PHE A 54 1.61 8.32 -3.18
C PHE A 54 0.56 9.08 -2.36
N ALA A 55 0.94 10.16 -1.68
CA ALA A 55 0.05 10.91 -0.81
C ALA A 55 -0.82 11.90 -1.58
N SER A 56 -2.01 12.19 -1.06
CA SER A 56 -2.96 13.14 -1.66
C SER A 56 -2.64 14.61 -1.40
N ASP A 57 -1.83 14.89 -0.38
CA ASP A 57 -1.50 16.20 0.16
C ASP A 57 -0.06 16.64 -0.16
N VAL A 58 0.59 15.98 -1.12
CA VAL A 58 1.98 16.27 -1.52
C VAL A 58 2.11 16.27 -3.03
N ASP A 59 2.70 17.35 -3.56
CA ASP A 59 3.06 17.42 -4.95
C ASP A 59 4.43 16.75 -5.17
N ILE A 60 4.60 16.02 -6.28
CA ILE A 60 5.85 15.31 -6.60
C ILE A 60 7.06 16.28 -6.67
N GLU A 61 6.80 17.55 -6.98
CA GLU A 61 7.81 18.61 -7.06
C GLU A 61 8.40 18.96 -5.69
N ASP A 62 7.62 18.84 -4.62
CA ASP A 62 8.06 19.12 -3.25
C ASP A 62 9.06 18.09 -2.72
N LEU A 63 9.09 16.91 -3.33
CA LEU A 63 9.83 15.74 -2.87
C LEU A 63 11.23 15.63 -3.48
N GLY A 64 11.61 16.51 -4.42
CA GLY A 64 12.95 16.51 -5.01
C GLY A 64 13.33 15.23 -5.77
N ILE A 65 12.34 14.40 -6.13
CA ILE A 65 12.56 13.09 -6.77
C ILE A 65 13.07 13.26 -8.22
N THR A 66 12.77 14.41 -8.84
CA THR A 66 13.14 14.69 -10.24
C THR A 66 14.62 15.02 -10.42
N THR A 67 15.29 15.59 -9.41
CA THR A 67 16.68 16.07 -9.55
C THR A 67 17.71 14.94 -9.65
N PHE A 68 17.41 13.73 -9.15
CA PHE A 68 18.33 12.59 -9.21
C PHE A 68 18.12 11.69 -10.43
N LEU A 69 16.94 11.75 -11.06
CA LEU A 69 16.62 10.96 -12.24
C LEU A 69 17.21 11.57 -13.52
N GLU A 70 17.46 12.89 -13.51
CA GLU A 70 18.02 13.67 -14.63
C GLU A 70 19.53 13.46 -14.85
N SER A 71 20.25 12.77 -13.96
CA SER A 71 21.71 12.59 -14.07
C SER A 71 22.16 11.44 -15.00
N SER A 72 21.24 10.74 -15.69
CA SER A 72 21.62 9.83 -16.77
C SER A 72 21.48 10.54 -18.13
N GLU A 73 22.60 10.73 -18.82
CA GLU A 73 22.77 11.60 -19.99
C GLU A 73 22.01 11.16 -21.27
N ASP A 74 21.18 10.11 -21.21
CA ASP A 74 20.49 9.53 -22.38
C ASP A 74 18.95 9.58 -22.32
N ALA A 75 18.33 10.29 -21.36
CA ALA A 75 16.88 10.27 -21.19
C ALA A 75 16.20 11.62 -21.50
N HIS A 76 15.92 11.87 -22.78
CA HIS A 76 14.76 12.68 -23.19
C HIS A 76 13.44 11.96 -22.84
N SER A 77 13.20 11.67 -21.55
CA SER A 77 11.98 10.98 -21.10
C SER A 77 11.49 11.49 -19.75
N ASN A 78 10.87 12.67 -19.84
CA ASN A 78 9.58 12.99 -19.25
C ASN A 78 9.35 12.68 -17.75
N LYS A 79 9.17 13.75 -16.95
CA LYS A 79 8.58 13.72 -15.59
C LYS A 79 7.29 12.90 -15.49
N ASP A 80 6.62 12.61 -16.61
CA ASP A 80 5.45 11.72 -16.76
C ASP A 80 5.74 10.21 -16.68
N SER A 81 6.99 9.75 -16.49
CA SER A 81 7.34 8.32 -16.58
C SER A 81 6.83 7.46 -15.40
N LEU A 82 6.58 8.04 -14.22
CA LEU A 82 6.01 7.30 -13.09
C LEU A 82 4.49 7.18 -13.26
N LYS A 83 4.06 5.99 -13.70
CA LYS A 83 2.63 5.70 -13.85
C LYS A 83 1.92 5.75 -12.49
N PRO A 84 0.74 6.38 -12.39
CA PRO A 84 -0.06 6.35 -11.16
C PRO A 84 -0.34 4.91 -10.71
N TYR A 85 -0.42 4.71 -9.39
CA TYR A 85 -0.83 3.43 -8.82
C TYR A 85 -2.28 3.11 -9.25
N GLN A 86 -2.50 1.91 -9.78
CA GLN A 86 -3.80 1.46 -10.26
C GLN A 86 -4.24 0.20 -9.49
N PRO A 87 -5.13 0.32 -8.49
CA PRO A 87 -5.56 -0.81 -7.68
C PRO A 87 -6.21 -1.94 -8.46
N GLY A 88 -6.86 -1.62 -9.60
CA GLY A 88 -7.47 -2.63 -10.48
C GLY A 88 -6.48 -3.62 -11.11
N LYS A 89 -5.17 -3.33 -11.06
CA LYS A 89 -4.10 -4.21 -11.54
C LYS A 89 -3.48 -5.07 -10.44
N ASP A 90 -3.88 -4.90 -9.19
CA ASP A 90 -3.39 -5.75 -8.12
C ASP A 90 -3.84 -7.21 -8.31
N PRO A 91 -3.02 -8.18 -7.87
CA PRO A 91 -3.41 -9.58 -7.85
C PRO A 91 -4.68 -9.74 -7.01
N LYS A 92 -5.69 -10.37 -7.61
CA LYS A 92 -6.93 -10.71 -6.91
C LYS A 92 -6.66 -11.78 -5.87
N PHE A 93 -7.44 -11.76 -4.80
CA PHE A 93 -7.42 -12.84 -3.84
C PHE A 93 -7.75 -14.16 -4.54
N PRO A 94 -7.05 -15.27 -4.23
CA PRO A 94 -7.30 -16.54 -4.89
C PRO A 94 -8.72 -17.02 -4.61
N SER A 95 -9.51 -17.24 -5.66
CA SER A 95 -10.93 -17.60 -5.54
C SER A 95 -11.17 -18.91 -4.77
N PHE A 96 -10.23 -19.86 -4.85
CA PHE A 96 -10.34 -21.13 -4.11
C PHE A 96 -10.27 -20.94 -2.58
N LEU A 97 -9.72 -19.82 -2.10
CA LEU A 97 -9.67 -19.50 -0.67
C LEU A 97 -10.88 -18.67 -0.21
N GLU A 98 -11.71 -18.14 -1.11
CA GLU A 98 -12.85 -17.30 -0.74
C GLU A 98 -13.86 -18.09 0.13
N ASN A 99 -14.12 -19.34 -0.23
CA ASN A 99 -15.10 -20.19 0.47
C ASN A 99 -14.61 -20.69 1.84
N GLN A 100 -13.30 -20.82 2.04
CA GLN A 100 -12.72 -21.30 3.31
C GLN A 100 -12.78 -20.26 4.43
N THR A 101 -12.90 -18.98 4.06
CA THR A 101 -13.03 -17.88 5.03
C THR A 101 -14.37 -17.89 5.77
N MET A 102 -15.43 -18.43 5.15
CA MET A 102 -16.74 -18.61 5.79
C MET A 102 -16.78 -19.85 6.68
N GLU A 103 -16.16 -20.94 6.23
CA GLU A 103 -16.12 -22.23 6.94
C GLU A 103 -15.39 -22.14 8.29
N SER A 104 -14.36 -21.27 8.38
CA SER A 104 -13.60 -21.06 9.62
C SER A 104 -14.36 -20.29 10.71
N LEU A 105 -15.39 -19.51 10.35
CA LEU A 105 -16.23 -18.79 11.30
C LEU A 105 -17.29 -19.70 11.96
N GLU A 106 -17.65 -20.81 11.33
CA GLU A 106 -18.62 -21.77 11.86
C GLU A 106 -18.02 -22.67 12.96
N PHE A 107 -16.73 -22.99 12.89
CA PHE A 107 -16.05 -23.84 13.88
C PHE A 107 -15.94 -23.19 15.27
N SER A 108 -16.08 -21.86 15.35
CA SER A 108 -16.02 -21.12 16.62
C SER A 108 -17.32 -21.17 17.43
N SER A 109 -18.41 -21.70 16.86
CA SER A 109 -19.74 -21.73 17.49
C SER A 109 -20.17 -23.10 18.05
N ILE A 110 -19.35 -24.15 17.91
CA ILE A 110 -19.66 -25.46 18.50
C ILE A 110 -19.01 -25.55 19.88
N GLY A 111 -19.71 -25.01 20.89
CA GLY A 111 -19.44 -25.32 22.29
C GLY A 111 -19.66 -26.82 22.56
N PRO A 112 -18.97 -27.41 23.56
CA PRO A 112 -19.04 -28.83 23.83
C PRO A 112 -20.47 -29.21 24.23
N GLY A 113 -20.99 -30.28 23.61
CA GLY A 113 -22.25 -30.90 23.99
C GLY A 113 -22.15 -31.66 25.33
N GLU A 114 -23.21 -32.43 25.61
CA GLU A 114 -23.52 -33.24 26.80
C GLU A 114 -24.30 -32.47 27.90
N GLU A 115 -25.43 -32.94 28.43
CA GLU A 115 -26.04 -34.27 28.40
C GLU A 115 -27.56 -34.19 28.68
N ARG A 116 -28.30 -35.11 28.07
CA ARG A 116 -29.73 -35.33 28.26
C ARG A 116 -29.93 -36.35 29.38
N SER A 117 -30.66 -35.99 30.44
CA SER A 117 -31.55 -36.88 31.19
C SER A 117 -32.55 -36.06 31.99
#